data_AF-A0A6B8J1M1-F1
#
_entry.id   AF-A0A6B8J1M1-F1
#
_cell.length_a   1.000
_cell.length_b   1.000
_cell.length_c   1.000
_cell.angle_alpha   90.00
_cell.angle_beta   90.00
_cell.angle_gamma   90.00
#
_symmetry.space_group_name_H-M   'P 1'
#
loop_
_entity.id
_entity.type
_entity.pdbx_description
1 polymer ?
#
loop_
_entity_poly.entity_id
_entity_poly.type
_entity_poly.pdbx_seq_one_letter_code
_entity_poly.pdbx_strand_id
1 'polypeptide(L)'
;MIESQKGNVVLVPVGLRPELFQQYWLIKNRLLGENASGIFTPVVVQCSDDDFELLVLQDRLQIHAKVNDLTQAMATSADRLRQFIQAAGSSIGPLKGAGLNCQVVITGDGAGSDFVRRTFFQERFFDEIEEGLMNMSLSFAESLQFGLVTTNINSVVHSETERHGIQVDFNCHRDVTTLGDVDNLLASANEFAQFCQRRCNQIEQRLGG
;
A
#
# COMPACT_ATOMS: atom_id res chain seq x y z
N MET A 1 17.59 1.30 -9.42
CA MET A 1 16.81 0.31 -10.17
C MET A 1 15.68 -0.18 -9.29
N ILE A 2 14.44 -0.03 -9.75
CA ILE A 2 13.26 -0.55 -9.05
C ILE A 2 13.26 -2.08 -9.14
N GLU A 3 13.29 -2.73 -7.99
CA GLU A 3 13.31 -4.19 -7.85
C GLU A 3 11.91 -4.76 -7.59
N SER A 4 11.10 -4.05 -6.80
CA SER A 4 9.70 -4.43 -6.59
C SER A 4 8.80 -3.22 -6.40
N GLN A 5 7.53 -3.40 -6.79
CA GLN A 5 6.45 -2.43 -6.58
C GLN A 5 5.22 -3.21 -6.12
N LYS A 6 4.62 -2.78 -5.01
CA LYS A 6 3.40 -3.37 -4.47
C LYS A 6 2.39 -2.28 -4.18
N GLY A 7 1.22 -2.38 -4.82
CA GLY A 7 0.09 -1.48 -4.59
C GLY A 7 -1.03 -2.18 -3.84
N ASN A 8 -1.66 -1.52 -2.86
CA ASN A 8 -2.87 -2.02 -2.22
C ASN A 8 -3.87 -0.90 -1.93
N VAL A 9 -5.12 -1.30 -1.73
CA VAL A 9 -6.20 -0.42 -1.30
C VAL A 9 -6.70 -0.87 0.06
N VAL A 10 -7.05 0.10 0.90
CA VAL A 10 -7.50 -0.14 2.27
C VAL A 10 -8.81 0.59 2.52
N LEU A 11 -9.73 -0.06 3.21
CA LEU A 11 -10.93 0.51 3.79
C LEU A 11 -10.85 0.38 5.31
N VAL A 12 -11.16 1.44 6.03
CA VAL A 12 -11.14 1.51 7.49
C VAL A 12 -12.57 1.73 7.99
N PRO A 13 -13.31 0.66 8.34
CA PRO A 13 -14.62 0.78 8.95
C PRO A 13 -14.52 1.04 10.47
N VAL A 14 -15.65 1.40 11.10
CA VAL A 14 -15.76 1.64 12.55
C VAL A 14 -15.83 0.31 13.35
N GLY A 15 -16.02 -0.81 12.67
CA GLY A 15 -16.05 -2.13 13.28
C GLY A 15 -16.57 -3.16 12.31
N LEU A 16 -15.66 -3.81 11.61
CA LEU A 16 -15.96 -4.94 10.73
C LEU A 16 -16.12 -6.21 11.56
N ARG A 17 -16.96 -7.11 11.09
CA ARG A 17 -17.17 -8.44 11.69
C ARG A 17 -16.59 -9.50 10.76
N PRO A 18 -15.31 -9.90 10.90
CA PRO A 18 -14.66 -10.87 10.02
C PRO A 18 -15.42 -12.19 9.90
N GLU A 19 -16.14 -12.59 10.96
CA GLU A 19 -16.97 -13.79 10.99
C GLU A 19 -18.07 -13.83 9.94
N LEU A 20 -18.46 -12.67 9.37
CA LEU A 20 -19.45 -12.59 8.29
C LEU A 20 -18.87 -12.99 6.92
N PHE A 21 -17.54 -12.96 6.76
CA PHE A 21 -16.84 -13.13 5.49
C PHE A 21 -16.19 -14.51 5.38
N GLN A 22 -16.95 -15.56 5.69
CA GLN A 22 -16.51 -16.95 5.55
C GLN A 22 -16.20 -17.28 4.08
N GLN A 23 -15.32 -18.26 3.85
CA GLN A 23 -14.92 -18.70 2.50
C GLN A 23 -16.13 -18.96 1.59
N TYR A 24 -17.14 -19.68 2.09
CA TYR A 24 -18.36 -19.97 1.35
C TYR A 24 -19.11 -18.70 0.93
N TRP A 25 -19.16 -17.67 1.79
CA TRP A 25 -19.81 -16.41 1.48
C TRP A 25 -19.05 -15.67 0.37
N LEU A 26 -17.72 -15.62 0.44
CA LEU A 26 -16.89 -14.96 -0.57
C LEU A 26 -17.00 -15.64 -1.94
N ILE A 27 -16.99 -16.97 -1.98
CA ILE A 27 -17.19 -17.75 -3.23
C ILE A 27 -18.57 -17.49 -3.81
N LYS A 28 -19.62 -17.57 -2.97
CA LYS A 28 -21.01 -17.35 -3.41
C LYS A 28 -21.22 -15.96 -4.00
N ASN A 29 -20.53 -14.95 -3.48
CA ASN A 29 -20.57 -13.58 -3.97
C ASN A 29 -19.57 -13.30 -5.11
N ARG A 30 -18.91 -14.34 -5.65
CA ARG A 30 -17.93 -14.24 -6.75
C ARG A 30 -16.75 -13.32 -6.42
N LEU A 31 -16.42 -13.21 -5.13
CA LEU A 31 -15.25 -12.49 -4.66
C LEU A 31 -14.02 -13.40 -4.67
N LEU A 32 -14.19 -14.70 -4.41
CA LEU A 32 -13.13 -15.71 -4.51
C LEU A 32 -13.53 -16.83 -5.48
N GLY A 33 -12.53 -17.42 -6.12
CA GLY A 33 -12.63 -18.69 -6.84
C GLY A 33 -12.77 -19.89 -5.89
N GLU A 34 -13.22 -21.02 -6.42
CA GLU A 34 -13.45 -22.25 -5.64
C GLU A 34 -12.17 -22.82 -5.03
N ASN A 35 -11.02 -22.57 -5.66
CA ASN A 35 -9.70 -23.05 -5.24
C ASN A 35 -8.95 -22.07 -4.34
N ALA A 36 -9.57 -20.94 -3.94
CA ALA A 36 -8.93 -19.96 -3.09
C ALA A 36 -8.52 -20.57 -1.74
N SER A 37 -7.33 -20.20 -1.27
CA SER A 37 -6.76 -20.68 -0.01
C SER A 37 -6.73 -19.55 1.02
N GLY A 38 -6.77 -19.90 2.31
CA GLY A 38 -6.72 -18.88 3.34
C GLY A 38 -7.03 -19.37 4.75
N ILE A 39 -6.93 -18.43 5.67
CA ILE A 39 -7.29 -18.53 7.08
C ILE A 39 -8.63 -17.80 7.26
N PHE A 40 -9.62 -18.51 7.76
CA PHE A 40 -10.96 -17.97 8.04
C PHE A 40 -11.28 -18.20 9.50
N THR A 41 -11.20 -17.14 10.29
CA THR A 41 -11.51 -17.16 11.72
C THR A 41 -12.43 -16.00 12.08
N PRO A 42 -13.07 -16.01 13.25
CA PRO A 42 -13.89 -14.88 13.69
C PRO A 42 -13.13 -13.55 13.86
N VAL A 43 -11.80 -13.59 13.93
CA VAL A 43 -10.97 -12.39 14.18
C VAL A 43 -10.20 -11.92 12.95
N VAL A 44 -9.90 -12.83 12.02
CA VAL A 44 -9.18 -12.53 10.78
C VAL A 44 -9.70 -13.42 9.65
N VAL A 45 -9.91 -12.80 8.49
CA VAL A 45 -9.97 -13.50 7.22
C VAL A 45 -8.77 -13.04 6.40
N GLN A 46 -7.88 -13.98 6.08
CA GLN A 46 -6.76 -13.74 5.18
C GLN A 46 -6.81 -14.81 4.10
N CYS A 47 -7.01 -14.41 2.86
CA CYS A 47 -7.09 -15.35 1.76
C CYS A 47 -6.34 -14.84 0.54
N SER A 48 -5.98 -15.79 -0.30
CA SER A 48 -5.20 -15.62 -1.50
C SER A 48 -5.89 -16.38 -2.62
N ASP A 49 -6.21 -15.66 -3.68
CA ASP A 49 -6.65 -16.20 -4.96
C ASP A 49 -5.52 -16.08 -5.99
N ASP A 50 -5.79 -16.47 -7.24
CA ASP A 50 -4.82 -16.41 -8.33
C ASP A 50 -4.37 -14.96 -8.63
N ASP A 51 -5.28 -13.99 -8.56
CA ASP A 51 -5.05 -12.61 -9.00
C ASP A 51 -4.99 -11.58 -7.86
N PHE A 52 -5.37 -11.92 -6.62
CA PHE A 52 -5.30 -10.99 -5.50
C PHE A 52 -5.19 -11.68 -4.12
N GLU A 53 -4.85 -10.88 -3.12
CA GLU A 53 -4.86 -11.20 -1.70
C GLU A 53 -5.85 -10.28 -0.99
N LEU A 54 -6.59 -10.84 -0.03
CA LEU A 54 -7.55 -10.12 0.80
C LEU A 54 -7.22 -10.36 2.27
N LEU A 55 -7.23 -9.26 3.03
CA LEU A 55 -7.14 -9.25 4.48
C LEU A 55 -8.35 -8.49 5.03
N VAL A 56 -9.08 -9.13 5.93
CA VAL A 56 -10.20 -8.57 6.68
C VAL A 56 -9.88 -8.72 8.16
N LEU A 57 -9.74 -7.58 8.83
CA LEU A 57 -9.64 -7.44 10.28
C LEU A 57 -10.82 -6.61 10.77
N GLN A 58 -10.97 -6.51 12.10
CA GLN A 58 -12.05 -5.72 12.69
C GLN A 58 -11.94 -4.22 12.37
N ASP A 59 -10.73 -3.72 12.16
CA ASP A 59 -10.43 -2.30 11.96
C ASP A 59 -10.07 -1.94 10.51
N ARG A 60 -9.82 -2.94 9.65
CA ARG A 60 -9.49 -2.70 8.25
C ARG A 60 -9.84 -3.85 7.33
N LEU A 61 -10.12 -3.49 6.08
CA LEU A 61 -10.14 -4.39 4.94
C LEU A 61 -9.10 -3.93 3.94
N GLN A 62 -8.28 -4.84 3.44
CA GLN A 62 -7.19 -4.56 2.51
C GLN A 62 -7.20 -5.55 1.35
N ILE A 63 -7.03 -5.04 0.13
CA ILE A 63 -6.91 -5.85 -1.08
C ILE A 63 -5.62 -5.48 -1.81
N HIS A 64 -4.87 -6.50 -2.21
CA HIS A 64 -3.64 -6.41 -2.97
C HIS A 64 -3.73 -7.29 -4.22
N ALA A 65 -3.71 -6.71 -5.41
CA ALA A 65 -3.63 -7.47 -6.65
C ALA A 65 -2.22 -8.04 -6.88
N LYS A 66 -2.13 -9.29 -7.33
CA LYS A 66 -0.88 -10.00 -7.66
C LYS A 66 -0.45 -9.71 -9.09
N VAL A 67 -0.32 -8.43 -9.41
CA VAL A 67 0.07 -7.94 -10.73
C VAL A 67 1.35 -7.13 -10.60
N ASN A 68 2.32 -7.38 -11.48
CA ASN A 68 3.64 -6.72 -11.42
C ASN A 68 3.58 -5.25 -11.88
N ASP A 69 2.63 -4.87 -12.73
CA ASP A 69 2.41 -3.48 -13.12
C ASP A 69 1.64 -2.72 -12.05
N LEU A 70 2.24 -1.67 -11.48
CA LEU A 70 1.64 -0.90 -10.38
C LEU A 70 0.30 -0.26 -10.76
N THR A 71 0.17 0.27 -11.97
CA THR A 71 -1.05 0.95 -12.40
C THR A 71 -2.19 -0.05 -12.49
N GLN A 72 -1.96 -1.19 -13.16
CA GLN A 72 -2.91 -2.28 -13.23
C GLN A 72 -3.21 -2.86 -11.85
N ALA A 73 -2.20 -3.04 -10.99
CA ALA A 73 -2.39 -3.56 -9.63
C ALA A 73 -3.30 -2.65 -8.79
N MET A 74 -3.10 -1.33 -8.85
CA MET A 74 -3.95 -0.36 -8.14
C MET A 74 -5.37 -0.34 -8.70
N ALA A 75 -5.54 -0.37 -10.02
CA ALA A 75 -6.85 -0.43 -10.66
C ALA A 75 -7.61 -1.72 -10.28
N THR A 76 -6.97 -2.88 -10.40
CA THR A 76 -7.56 -4.17 -10.03
C THR A 76 -7.91 -4.22 -8.55
N SER A 77 -7.02 -3.74 -7.67
CA SER A 77 -7.29 -3.69 -6.22
C SER A 77 -8.50 -2.80 -5.91
N ALA A 78 -8.60 -1.63 -6.54
CA ALA A 78 -9.74 -0.73 -6.41
C ALA A 78 -11.05 -1.36 -6.89
N ASP A 79 -11.04 -2.03 -8.04
CA ASP A 79 -12.23 -2.71 -8.58
C ASP A 79 -12.69 -3.88 -7.70
N ARG A 80 -11.74 -4.66 -7.18
CA ARG A 80 -12.04 -5.73 -6.22
C ARG A 80 -12.61 -5.18 -4.91
N LEU A 81 -12.12 -4.03 -4.43
CA LEU A 81 -12.68 -3.36 -3.26
C LEU A 81 -14.12 -2.89 -3.51
N ARG A 82 -14.41 -2.31 -4.68
CA ARG A 82 -15.78 -1.95 -5.06
C ARG A 82 -16.71 -3.15 -5.06
N GLN A 83 -16.29 -4.26 -5.68
CA GLN A 83 -17.08 -5.50 -5.70
C GLN A 83 -17.34 -6.03 -4.28
N PHE A 84 -16.32 -6.00 -3.42
CA PHE A 84 -16.47 -6.41 -2.03
C PHE A 84 -17.50 -5.54 -1.31
N ILE A 85 -17.39 -4.22 -1.43
CA ILE A 85 -18.32 -3.26 -0.82
C ILE A 85 -19.75 -3.50 -1.29
N GLN A 86 -19.94 -3.70 -2.60
CA GLN A 86 -21.25 -3.98 -3.19
C GLN A 86 -21.86 -5.28 -2.66
N ALA A 87 -21.07 -6.34 -2.52
CA ALA A 87 -21.52 -7.62 -1.99
C ALA A 87 -21.82 -7.58 -0.48
N ALA A 88 -20.95 -6.91 0.29
CA ALA A 88 -21.07 -6.83 1.74
C ALA A 88 -22.22 -5.90 2.18
N GLY A 89 -22.46 -4.83 1.43
CA GLY A 89 -23.51 -3.85 1.70
C GLY A 89 -23.41 -3.29 3.12
N SER A 90 -24.51 -3.38 3.87
CA SER A 90 -24.57 -2.90 5.26
C SER A 90 -23.66 -3.67 6.23
N SER A 91 -23.08 -4.81 5.82
CA SER A 91 -22.18 -5.61 6.66
C SER A 91 -20.81 -4.97 6.89
N ILE A 92 -20.43 -3.97 6.09
CA ILE A 92 -19.18 -3.19 6.29
C ILE A 92 -19.29 -2.25 7.51
N GLY A 93 -20.52 -1.86 7.88
CA GLY A 93 -20.77 -0.89 8.92
C GLY A 93 -20.39 0.54 8.52
N PRO A 94 -20.43 1.49 9.47
CA PRO A 94 -20.02 2.87 9.24
C PRO A 94 -18.54 2.94 8.84
N LEU A 95 -18.21 3.91 7.98
CA LEU A 95 -16.85 4.13 7.51
C LEU A 95 -16.13 5.19 8.34
N LYS A 96 -14.80 5.04 8.45
CA LYS A 96 -13.90 6.01 9.07
C LYS A 96 -12.89 6.56 8.07
N GLY A 97 -12.33 5.70 7.20
CA GLY A 97 -11.30 6.10 6.26
C GLY A 97 -11.15 5.13 5.09
N ALA A 98 -10.43 5.56 4.07
CA ALA A 98 -9.95 4.73 2.99
C ALA A 98 -8.56 5.20 2.56
N GLY A 99 -7.78 4.31 1.96
CA GLY A 99 -6.43 4.62 1.56
C GLY A 99 -5.95 3.85 0.33
N LEU A 100 -4.96 4.44 -0.33
CA LEU A 100 -4.21 3.89 -1.46
C LEU A 100 -2.75 3.84 -1.04
N ASN A 101 -2.13 2.66 -1.07
CA ASN A 101 -0.76 2.49 -0.64
C ASN A 101 0.09 1.92 -1.76
N CYS A 102 1.32 2.39 -1.88
CA CYS A 102 2.32 1.88 -2.80
C CYS A 102 3.65 1.77 -2.06
N GLN A 103 4.22 0.57 -2.07
CA GLN A 103 5.57 0.31 -1.60
C GLN A 103 6.46 0.01 -2.79
N VAL A 104 7.63 0.64 -2.83
CA VAL A 104 8.64 0.44 -3.87
C VAL A 104 9.98 0.17 -3.23
N VAL A 105 10.67 -0.87 -3.68
CA VAL A 105 12.05 -1.16 -3.29
C VAL A 105 12.97 -0.81 -4.46
N ILE A 106 13.95 0.05 -4.20
CA ILE A 106 14.95 0.50 -5.16
C ILE A 106 16.32 0.01 -4.70
N THR A 107 17.01 -0.76 -5.53
CA THR A 107 18.38 -1.22 -5.30
C THR A 107 19.33 -0.72 -6.39
N GLY A 108 20.63 -0.84 -6.13
CA GLY A 108 21.71 -0.43 -7.04
C GLY A 108 22.92 0.11 -6.30
N ASP A 109 24.01 0.33 -7.03
CA ASP A 109 25.23 0.92 -6.49
C ASP A 109 24.93 2.34 -5.98
N GLY A 110 25.23 2.59 -4.70
CA GLY A 110 24.90 3.85 -4.03
C GLY A 110 23.49 3.93 -3.43
N ALA A 111 22.58 2.99 -3.69
CA ALA A 111 21.31 2.92 -3.00
C ALA A 111 21.53 2.41 -1.56
N GLY A 112 21.26 3.25 -0.55
CA GLY A 112 21.46 2.90 0.85
C GLY A 112 21.44 4.11 1.79
N SER A 113 21.87 3.89 3.03
CA SER A 113 21.89 4.91 4.09
C SER A 113 22.63 6.19 3.66
N ASP A 114 23.76 6.05 2.97
CA ASP A 114 24.56 7.18 2.47
C ASP A 114 23.79 8.07 1.49
N PHE A 115 23.10 7.48 0.52
CA PHE A 115 22.26 8.24 -0.41
C PHE A 115 21.10 8.91 0.32
N VAL A 116 20.45 8.19 1.23
CA VAL A 116 19.33 8.75 2.02
C VAL A 116 19.81 9.96 2.82
N ARG A 117 20.95 9.83 3.51
CA ARG A 117 21.64 10.91 4.22
C ARG A 117 21.90 12.10 3.30
N ARG A 118 22.66 11.92 2.21
CA ARG A 118 23.09 13.03 1.34
C ARG A 118 21.94 13.72 0.62
N THR A 119 20.92 12.96 0.23
CA THR A 119 19.83 13.46 -0.64
C THR A 119 18.74 14.17 0.15
N PHE A 120 18.45 13.69 1.36
CA PHE A 120 17.27 14.11 2.09
C PHE A 120 17.55 14.77 3.43
N PHE A 121 18.77 14.67 3.94
CA PHE A 121 19.17 15.29 5.18
C PHE A 121 20.22 16.36 4.94
N GLN A 122 19.96 17.58 5.40
CA GLN A 122 20.98 18.64 5.39
C GLN A 122 21.99 18.37 6.51
N GLU A 123 23.29 18.50 6.21
CA GLU A 123 24.44 18.07 7.03
C GLU A 123 24.42 18.54 8.50
N ARG A 124 23.64 19.56 8.86
CA ARG A 124 23.63 20.15 10.23
C ARG A 124 22.86 19.39 11.30
N PHE A 125 22.08 18.37 10.96
CA PHE A 125 21.29 17.61 11.95
C PHE A 125 21.92 16.27 12.38
N PHE A 126 23.03 15.85 11.74
CA PHE A 126 23.54 14.47 11.83
C PHE A 126 24.95 14.34 12.39
N ASP A 127 25.64 15.44 12.69
CA ASP A 127 26.98 15.41 13.29
C ASP A 127 27.00 14.75 14.70
N GLU A 128 25.84 14.41 15.27
CA GLU A 128 25.72 13.77 16.59
C GLU A 128 25.25 12.30 16.56
N ILE A 129 24.96 11.70 15.39
CA ILE A 129 24.40 10.32 15.31
C ILE A 129 25.19 9.48 14.29
N GLU A 130 26.48 9.25 14.54
CA GLU A 130 27.32 8.44 13.65
C GLU A 130 27.12 6.92 13.79
N GLU A 131 26.52 6.41 14.87
CA GLU A 131 26.43 4.94 15.11
C GLU A 131 25.05 4.30 14.81
N GLY A 132 24.07 5.05 14.27
CA GLY A 132 22.66 4.60 14.17
C GLY A 132 21.99 4.64 12.79
N LEU A 133 22.75 4.87 11.71
CA LEU A 133 22.21 5.23 10.38
C LEU A 133 21.37 4.14 9.67
N MET A 134 21.30 2.92 10.20
CA MET A 134 20.43 1.85 9.65
C MET A 134 18.93 2.11 9.86
N ASN A 135 18.56 3.02 10.78
CA ASN A 135 17.15 3.33 11.12
C ASN A 135 16.71 4.72 10.64
N MET A 136 17.32 5.27 9.59
CA MET A 136 16.86 6.53 9.03
C MET A 136 15.54 6.34 8.30
N SER A 137 14.46 6.83 8.91
CA SER A 137 13.15 7.00 8.29
C SER A 137 12.88 8.48 8.09
N LEU A 138 12.43 8.82 6.89
CA LEU A 138 12.06 10.18 6.53
C LEU A 138 10.62 10.19 6.07
N SER A 139 9.79 11.04 6.68
CA SER A 139 8.40 11.19 6.32
C SER A 139 8.11 12.59 5.78
N PHE A 140 7.48 12.67 4.62
CA PHE A 140 6.94 13.91 4.06
C PHE A 140 5.45 13.75 3.80
N ALA A 141 4.70 14.85 3.93
CA ALA A 141 3.28 14.86 3.59
C ALA A 141 3.00 15.90 2.50
N GLU A 142 2.26 15.52 1.47
CA GLU A 142 1.83 16.38 0.36
C GLU A 142 0.32 16.26 0.19
N SER A 143 -0.39 17.39 0.25
CA SER A 143 -1.82 17.44 -0.02
C SER A 143 -2.07 17.45 -1.53
N LEU A 144 -2.69 16.40 -2.05
CA LEU A 144 -3.11 16.27 -3.44
C LEU A 144 -4.64 16.31 -3.55
N GLN A 145 -5.17 16.44 -4.77
CA GLN A 145 -6.61 16.50 -5.01
C GLN A 145 -7.36 15.28 -4.44
N PHE A 146 -6.73 14.11 -4.46
CA PHE A 146 -7.35 12.87 -4.00
C PHE A 146 -7.12 12.55 -2.52
N GLY A 147 -6.23 13.26 -1.82
CA GLY A 147 -5.97 13.06 -0.40
C GLY A 147 -4.60 13.54 0.08
N LEU A 148 -4.33 13.34 1.36
CA LEU A 148 -3.02 13.58 1.94
C LEU A 148 -2.12 12.36 1.67
N VAL A 149 -1.04 12.57 0.93
CA VAL A 149 -0.06 11.52 0.64
C VAL A 149 1.13 11.69 1.56
N THR A 150 1.38 10.67 2.37
CA THR A 150 2.62 10.55 3.14
C THR A 150 3.62 9.69 2.37
N THR A 151 4.86 10.13 2.28
CA THR A 151 5.97 9.38 1.69
C THR A 151 6.96 9.07 2.78
N ASN A 152 7.21 7.79 3.03
CA ASN A 152 8.24 7.32 3.95
C ASN A 152 9.40 6.73 3.17
N ILE A 153 10.63 7.09 3.51
CA ILE A 153 11.85 6.56 2.87
C ILE A 153 12.71 5.92 3.96
N ASN A 154 13.05 4.65 3.78
CA ASN A 154 13.84 3.85 4.71
C ASN A 154 15.00 3.19 3.97
N SER A 155 16.17 3.10 4.60
CA SER A 155 17.23 2.20 4.10
C SER A 155 16.87 0.75 4.46
N VAL A 156 17.05 -0.17 3.52
CA VAL A 156 16.77 -1.60 3.72
C VAL A 156 17.93 -2.44 3.18
N VAL A 157 18.05 -3.66 3.69
CA VAL A 157 18.91 -4.70 3.10
C VAL A 157 17.98 -5.76 2.52
N HIS A 158 18.08 -6.00 1.23
CA HIS A 158 17.25 -6.99 0.55
C HIS A 158 17.59 -8.38 1.05
N SER A 159 16.60 -9.12 1.57
CA SER A 159 16.84 -10.39 2.28
C SER A 159 17.42 -11.50 1.41
N GLU A 160 17.13 -11.50 0.11
CA GLU A 160 17.58 -12.56 -0.80
C GLU A 160 18.91 -12.25 -1.49
N THR A 161 19.21 -10.97 -1.69
CA THR A 161 20.39 -10.53 -2.46
C THR A 161 21.46 -9.90 -1.58
N GLU A 162 21.14 -9.66 -0.29
CA GLU A 162 21.94 -8.91 0.69
C GLU A 162 22.36 -7.52 0.22
N ARG A 163 21.71 -7.01 -0.83
CA ARG A 163 22.01 -5.69 -1.39
C ARG A 163 21.38 -4.61 -0.54
N HIS A 164 22.16 -3.57 -0.28
CA HIS A 164 21.63 -2.33 0.26
C HIS A 164 20.67 -1.70 -0.76
N GLY A 165 19.60 -1.13 -0.23
CA GLY A 165 18.57 -0.49 -1.01
C GLY A 165 17.80 0.53 -0.19
N ILE A 166 16.75 1.03 -0.83
CA ILE A 166 15.84 2.03 -0.28
C ILE A 166 14.42 1.51 -0.48
N GLN A 167 13.64 1.48 0.59
CA GLN A 167 12.21 1.29 0.53
C GLN A 167 11.53 2.64 0.58
N VAL A 168 10.59 2.86 -0.34
CA VAL A 168 9.77 4.05 -0.42
C VAL A 168 8.31 3.64 -0.28
N ASP A 169 7.64 4.12 0.77
CA ASP A 169 6.22 3.87 1.02
C ASP A 169 5.41 5.15 0.79
N PHE A 170 4.55 5.15 -0.23
CA PHE A 170 3.55 6.18 -0.47
C PHE A 170 2.21 5.72 0.12
N ASN A 171 1.65 6.49 1.05
CA ASN A 171 0.36 6.18 1.67
C ASN A 171 -0.56 7.39 1.54
N CYS A 172 -1.60 7.25 0.73
CA CYS A 172 -2.68 8.21 0.64
C CYS A 172 -3.77 7.83 1.64
N HIS A 173 -4.09 8.73 2.57
CA HIS A 173 -5.21 8.56 3.49
C HIS A 173 -6.28 9.62 3.23
N ARG A 174 -7.54 9.19 3.30
CA ARG A 174 -8.70 10.07 3.24
C ARG A 174 -9.74 9.63 4.27
N ASP A 175 -10.22 10.57 5.06
CA ASP A 175 -11.40 10.36 5.89
C ASP A 175 -12.64 10.24 4.98
N VAL A 176 -13.43 9.20 5.19
CA VAL A 176 -14.60 8.90 4.36
C VAL A 176 -15.78 8.56 5.27
N THR A 177 -16.95 9.09 4.93
CA THR A 177 -18.19 8.84 5.69
C THR A 177 -19.27 8.18 4.85
N THR A 178 -19.13 8.19 3.52
CA THR A 178 -20.08 7.59 2.58
C THR A 178 -19.38 6.66 1.60
N LEU A 179 -20.15 5.74 0.98
CA LEU A 179 -19.64 4.91 -0.11
C LEU A 179 -19.23 5.74 -1.34
N GLY A 180 -19.91 6.87 -1.58
CA GLY A 180 -19.53 7.79 -2.65
C GLY A 180 -18.15 8.41 -2.45
N ASP A 181 -17.76 8.71 -1.21
CA ASP A 181 -16.41 9.19 -0.89
C ASP A 181 -15.34 8.12 -1.18
N VAL A 182 -15.66 6.86 -0.88
CA VAL A 182 -14.78 5.73 -1.20
C VAL A 182 -14.64 5.58 -2.71
N ASP A 183 -15.75 5.59 -3.45
CA ASP A 183 -15.72 5.48 -4.91
C ASP A 183 -14.91 6.60 -5.57
N ASN A 184 -15.03 7.82 -5.05
CA ASN A 184 -14.24 8.96 -5.50
C ASN A 184 -12.74 8.76 -5.25
N LEU A 185 -12.34 8.24 -4.09
CA LEU A 185 -10.93 7.92 -3.83
C LEU A 185 -10.43 6.80 -4.74
N LEU A 186 -11.21 5.72 -4.88
CA LEU A 186 -10.86 4.58 -5.72
C LEU A 186 -10.77 4.97 -7.20
N ALA A 187 -11.48 6.01 -7.65
CA ALA A 187 -11.36 6.54 -9.00
C ALA A 187 -9.99 7.19 -9.25
N SER A 188 -9.32 7.67 -8.20
CA SER A 188 -7.97 8.25 -8.26
C SER A 188 -6.84 7.22 -8.16
N ALA A 189 -7.13 5.91 -8.12
CA ALA A 189 -6.11 4.86 -8.01
C ALA A 189 -5.04 4.92 -9.11
N ASN A 190 -5.44 5.21 -10.36
CA ASN A 190 -4.52 5.37 -11.48
C ASN A 190 -3.68 6.64 -11.36
N GLU A 191 -4.29 7.75 -10.94
CA GLU A 191 -3.57 9.02 -10.73
C GLU A 191 -2.52 8.88 -9.61
N PHE A 192 -2.88 8.18 -8.53
CA PHE A 192 -1.97 7.84 -7.45
C PHE A 192 -0.81 6.94 -7.93
N ALA A 193 -1.08 5.90 -8.73
CA ALA A 193 -0.04 5.06 -9.31
C ALA A 193 0.95 5.87 -10.18
N GLN A 194 0.43 6.76 -11.03
CA GLN A 194 1.25 7.67 -11.83
C GLN A 194 2.06 8.64 -10.97
N PHE A 195 1.50 9.15 -9.88
CA PHE A 195 2.25 9.95 -8.89
C PHE A 195 3.42 9.15 -8.31
N CYS A 196 3.17 7.93 -7.83
CA CYS A 196 4.20 7.06 -7.25
C CYS A 196 5.31 6.77 -8.27
N GLN A 197 4.95 6.44 -9.51
CA GLN A 197 5.92 6.14 -10.57
C GLN A 197 6.79 7.36 -10.92
N ARG A 198 6.18 8.55 -11.03
CA ARG A 198 6.95 9.80 -11.25
C ARG A 198 7.94 10.06 -10.12
N ARG A 199 7.53 9.87 -8.86
CA ARG A 199 8.40 10.04 -7.69
C ARG A 199 9.55 9.04 -7.67
N CYS A 200 9.27 7.77 -8.00
CA CYS A 200 10.32 6.75 -8.11
C CYS A 200 11.34 7.10 -9.20
N ASN A 201 10.88 7.52 -10.38
CA ASN A 201 11.77 7.93 -11.47
C ASN A 201 12.68 9.12 -11.07
N GLN A 202 12.16 10.08 -10.30
CA GLN A 202 12.97 11.18 -9.77
C GLN A 202 14.05 10.70 -8.80
N ILE A 203 13.75 9.69 -7.95
CA ILE A 203 14.72 9.10 -7.04
C ILE A 203 15.79 8.34 -7.81
N GLU A 204 15.41 7.55 -8.82
CA GLU A 204 16.37 6.82 -9.66
C GLU A 204 17.30 7.75 -10.44
N GLN A 205 16.78 8.86 -10.98
CA GLN A 205 17.60 9.87 -11.64
C GLN A 205 18.65 10.48 -10.71
N ARG A 206 18.33 10.65 -9.43
CA ARG A 206 19.29 11.13 -8.41
C ARG A 206 20.29 10.06 -7.99
N LEU A 207 19.95 8.79 -8.10
CA LEU A 207 20.87 7.68 -7.82
C LEU A 207 21.88 7.47 -8.97
N GLY A 208 21.45 7.72 -10.22
CA GLY A 208 22.28 7.50 -11.41
C GLY A 208 23.11 8.71 -11.87
N GLY A 209 22.97 9.87 -11.23
CA GLY A 209 23.74 11.09 -11.50
C GLY A 209 24.77 11.36 -10.43
#